data_AF-A0A6B1I732-F1
#
_entry.id   AF-A0A6B1I732-F1
#
_cell.length_a   1.000
_cell.length_b   1.000
_cell.length_c   1.000
_cell.angle_alpha   90.00
_cell.angle_beta   90.00
_cell.angle_gamma   90.00
#
_symmetry.space_group_name_H-M   'P 1'
#
loop_
_entity.id
_entity.type
_entity.pdbx_description
1 polymer ?
#
loop_
_entity_poly.entity_id
_entity_poly.type
_entity_poly.pdbx_seq_one_letter_code
_entity_poly.pdbx_strand_id
1 'polypeptide(L)'
;MSDPDATKLKWCRECGQHKLGTEFSKNQFGKNNRVIRRPICKECYKKKKTINPKLRRAYVKKHPMPKIGDKFTCPICHKSFTKQHKNEICLDHDHKTGKIRGYICGSCNASIGKFNEDVNVLQRAILWLKGTLRVFSLG
;
A
#
# COMPACT_ATOMS: atom_id res chain seq x y z
N MET A 1 -7.34 -14.50 24.18
CA MET A 1 -6.09 -13.98 23.55
C MET A 1 -5.94 -12.52 23.90
N SER A 2 -4.94 -12.17 24.71
CA SER A 2 -4.64 -10.78 25.06
C SER A 2 -3.99 -10.07 23.87
N ASP A 3 -4.45 -8.86 23.55
CA ASP A 3 -3.83 -7.96 22.57
C ASP A 3 -3.07 -6.90 23.36
N PRO A 4 -1.82 -7.18 23.79
CA PRO A 4 -1.07 -6.29 24.67
C PRO A 4 -0.71 -4.97 24.01
N ASP A 5 -0.81 -4.88 22.69
CA ASP A 5 -0.59 -3.65 21.94
C ASP A 5 -1.82 -2.75 21.92
N ALA A 6 -3.00 -3.24 22.33
CA ALA A 6 -4.23 -2.45 22.35
C ALA A 6 -4.15 -1.26 23.30
N THR A 7 -3.49 -1.41 24.45
CA THR A 7 -3.37 -0.39 25.51
C THR A 7 -2.11 0.46 25.38
N LYS A 8 -1.19 0.12 24.46
CA LYS A 8 0.06 0.86 24.25
C LYS A 8 -0.15 2.03 23.29
N LEU A 9 0.60 3.11 23.50
CA LEU A 9 0.69 4.19 22.53
C LEU A 9 1.47 3.72 21.29
N LYS A 10 0.96 4.12 20.12
CA LYS A 10 1.52 3.83 18.81
C LYS A 10 1.49 5.10 17.96
N TRP A 11 2.60 5.38 17.29
CA TRP A 11 2.72 6.50 16.37
C TRP A 11 1.99 6.22 15.04
N CYS A 12 1.16 7.17 14.58
CA CYS A 12 0.49 7.11 13.29
C CYS A 12 1.36 7.72 12.19
N ARG A 13 1.70 6.94 11.15
CA ARG A 13 2.55 7.41 10.03
C ARG A 13 1.93 8.47 9.10
N GLU A 14 0.65 8.80 9.30
CA GLU A 14 -0.07 9.77 8.46
C GLU A 14 -0.22 11.12 9.17
N CYS A 15 -0.82 11.15 10.37
CA CYS A 15 -1.00 12.41 11.12
C CYS A 15 0.14 12.73 12.10
N GLY A 16 1.11 11.82 12.28
CA GLY A 16 2.26 12.02 13.16
C GLY A 16 1.96 11.91 14.67
N GLN A 17 0.71 11.66 15.07
CA GLN A 17 0.29 11.62 16.47
C GLN A 17 0.51 10.24 17.11
N HIS A 18 0.85 10.23 18.40
CA HIS A 18 0.78 9.04 19.25
C HIS A 18 -0.66 8.80 19.69
N LYS A 19 -1.17 7.60 19.46
CA LYS A 19 -2.56 7.19 19.70
C LYS A 19 -2.61 5.81 20.36
N LEU A 20 -3.68 5.48 21.07
CA LEU A 20 -3.81 4.15 21.67
C LEU A 20 -3.91 3.07 20.59
N GLY A 21 -3.37 1.89 20.84
CA GLY A 21 -3.39 0.79 19.88
C GLY A 21 -4.80 0.42 19.39
N THR A 22 -5.81 0.56 20.24
CA THR A 22 -7.24 0.40 19.86
C THR A 22 -7.70 1.33 18.75
N GLU A 23 -7.05 2.48 18.55
CA GLU A 23 -7.31 3.42 17.46
C GLU A 23 -6.73 2.95 16.11
N PHE A 24 -6.00 1.84 16.08
CA PHE A 24 -5.47 1.23 14.86
C PHE A 24 -6.18 -0.11 14.59
N SER A 25 -6.73 -0.29 13.39
CA SER A 25 -7.41 -1.55 13.04
C SER A 25 -6.44 -2.74 13.06
N LYS A 26 -6.94 -3.91 13.49
CA LYS A 26 -6.21 -5.18 13.35
C LYS A 26 -5.96 -5.46 11.86
N ASN A 27 -4.80 -5.98 11.52
CA ASN A 27 -4.39 -6.22 10.13
C ASN A 27 -4.11 -7.69 9.87
N GLN A 28 -3.22 -8.30 10.66
CA GLN A 28 -2.73 -9.67 10.50
C GLN A 28 -2.38 -10.26 11.87
N PHE A 29 -2.15 -11.56 11.92
CA PHE A 29 -1.58 -12.25 13.08
C PHE A 29 -0.11 -12.54 12.79
N GLY A 30 0.76 -12.14 13.71
CA GLY A 30 2.19 -12.45 13.69
C GLY A 30 2.51 -13.75 14.41
N LYS A 31 3.80 -13.98 14.66
CA LYS A 31 4.29 -15.11 15.47
C LYS A 31 3.58 -15.13 16.83
N ASN A 32 3.31 -16.34 17.35
CA ASN A 32 2.58 -16.56 18.61
C ASN A 32 1.18 -15.92 18.64
N ASN A 33 0.55 -15.79 17.46
CA ASN A 33 -0.76 -15.18 17.29
C ASN A 33 -0.88 -13.73 17.80
N ARG A 34 0.25 -13.00 17.85
CA ARG A 34 0.26 -11.57 18.21
C ARG A 34 -0.55 -10.77 17.18
N VAL A 35 -1.47 -9.95 17.65
CA VAL A 35 -2.26 -9.07 16.79
C VAL A 35 -1.38 -7.97 16.21
N ILE A 36 -1.16 -7.98 14.89
CA ILE A 36 -0.48 -6.89 14.18
C ILE A 36 -1.54 -5.87 13.77
N ARG A 37 -1.39 -4.65 14.26
CA ARG A 37 -2.27 -3.51 13.94
C ARG A 37 -1.70 -2.67 12.80
N ARG A 38 -2.59 -2.07 11.99
CA ARG A 38 -2.24 -1.13 10.90
C ARG A 38 -1.29 -0.02 11.42
N PRO A 39 -0.43 0.54 10.55
CA PRO A 39 0.44 1.66 10.94
C PRO A 39 -0.25 3.03 10.86
N ILE A 40 -1.48 3.09 10.33
CA ILE A 40 -2.30 4.29 10.17
C ILE A 40 -3.50 4.17 11.11
N CYS A 41 -3.81 5.22 11.86
CA CYS A 41 -4.97 5.24 12.75
C CYS A 41 -6.28 5.16 11.95
N LYS A 42 -7.36 4.71 12.60
CA LYS A 42 -8.68 4.54 11.98
C LYS A 42 -9.18 5.83 11.31
N GLU A 43 -8.97 6.99 11.92
CA GLU A 43 -9.41 8.27 11.38
C GLU A 43 -8.70 8.63 10.08
N CYS A 44 -7.37 8.52 10.06
CA CYS A 44 -6.57 8.75 8.85
C CYS A 44 -6.90 7.72 7.77
N TYR A 45 -7.07 6.45 8.14
CA TYR A 45 -7.40 5.39 7.20
C TYR A 45 -8.75 5.61 6.51
N LYS A 46 -9.76 6.12 7.22
CA LYS A 46 -11.07 6.48 6.66
C LYS A 46 -11.01 7.55 5.56
N LYS A 47 -9.96 8.39 5.55
CA LYS A 47 -9.77 9.43 4.53
C LYS A 47 -9.37 8.85 3.17
N LYS A 48 -8.80 7.64 3.14
CA LYS A 48 -8.41 6.97 1.89
C LYS A 48 -9.64 6.57 1.10
N LYS A 49 -9.77 7.11 -0.12
CA LYS A 49 -10.81 6.72 -1.07
C LYS A 49 -10.54 5.32 -1.57
N THR A 50 -11.57 4.49 -1.57
CA THR A 50 -11.56 3.19 -2.21
C THR A 50 -12.16 3.29 -3.60
N ILE A 51 -11.90 2.28 -4.44
CA ILE A 51 -12.54 2.18 -5.76
C ILE A 51 -14.05 2.04 -5.57
N ASN A 52 -14.82 2.87 -6.26
CA ASN A 52 -16.28 2.72 -6.32
C ASN A 52 -16.64 1.31 -6.84
N PRO A 53 -17.52 0.54 -6.15
CA PRO A 53 -17.85 -0.83 -6.56
C PRO A 53 -18.41 -0.97 -7.98
N LYS A 54 -19.17 0.03 -8.48
CA LYS A 54 -19.68 0.04 -9.86
C LYS A 54 -18.53 0.20 -10.86
N LEU A 55 -17.61 1.15 -10.59
CA LEU A 55 -16.41 1.35 -11.42
C LEU A 55 -15.49 0.13 -11.42
N ARG A 56 -15.30 -0.50 -10.25
CA ARG A 56 -14.53 -1.75 -10.15
C ARG A 56 -15.14 -2.84 -11.02
N ARG A 57 -16.46 -3.08 -10.93
CA ARG A 57 -17.14 -4.10 -11.74
C ARG A 57 -17.02 -3.81 -13.23
N ALA A 58 -17.24 -2.57 -13.65
CA ALA A 58 -17.11 -2.15 -15.05
C ALA A 58 -15.68 -2.35 -15.57
N TYR A 59 -14.67 -1.94 -14.79
CA TYR A 59 -13.27 -2.11 -15.15
C TYR A 59 -12.87 -3.58 -15.27
N VAL A 60 -13.21 -4.41 -14.27
CA VAL A 60 -12.89 -5.86 -14.29
C VAL A 60 -13.61 -6.58 -15.44
N LYS A 61 -14.82 -6.14 -15.81
CA LYS A 61 -15.54 -6.68 -16.98
C LYS A 61 -14.80 -6.35 -18.29
N LYS A 62 -14.32 -5.11 -18.45
CA LYS A 62 -13.59 -4.66 -19.65
C LYS A 62 -12.15 -5.16 -19.70
N HIS A 63 -11.52 -5.29 -18.54
CA HIS A 63 -10.13 -5.69 -18.35
C HIS A 63 -10.09 -6.82 -17.30
N PRO A 64 -10.33 -8.08 -17.70
CA PRO A 64 -10.31 -9.19 -16.77
C PRO A 64 -8.93 -9.34 -16.10
N MET A 65 -8.93 -9.59 -14.80
CA MET A 65 -7.69 -9.90 -14.08
C MET A 65 -7.15 -11.26 -14.56
N PRO A 66 -5.83 -11.41 -14.79
CA PRO A 66 -5.21 -12.70 -15.10
C PRO A 66 -5.59 -13.76 -14.06
N LYS A 67 -5.94 -14.96 -14.53
CA LYS A 67 -6.28 -16.13 -13.72
C LYS A 67 -5.02 -16.79 -13.20
N ILE A 68 -5.18 -17.70 -12.24
CA ILE A 68 -4.07 -18.55 -11.79
C ILE A 68 -3.67 -19.41 -13.00
N GLY A 69 -2.35 -19.50 -13.26
CA GLY A 69 -1.78 -20.11 -14.45
C GLY A 69 -1.48 -19.12 -15.59
N ASP A 70 -2.10 -17.93 -15.60
CA ASP A 70 -1.84 -16.93 -16.63
C ASP A 70 -0.51 -16.21 -16.37
N LYS A 71 0.18 -15.86 -17.46
CA LYS A 71 1.35 -14.97 -17.42
C LYS A 71 0.91 -13.52 -17.20
N PHE A 72 1.65 -12.79 -16.39
CA PHE A 72 1.48 -11.36 -16.17
C PHE A 72 2.83 -10.64 -16.17
N THR A 73 2.89 -9.49 -16.83
CA THR A 73 4.05 -8.59 -16.82
C THR A 73 3.64 -7.30 -16.12
N CYS A 74 4.33 -6.97 -15.02
CA CYS A 74 4.02 -5.76 -14.26
C CYS A 74 4.44 -4.51 -15.07
N PRO A 75 3.54 -3.51 -15.27
CA PRO A 75 3.88 -2.32 -16.05
C PRO A 75 4.84 -1.35 -15.34
N ILE A 76 5.14 -1.58 -14.05
CA ILE A 76 6.06 -0.73 -13.27
C ILE A 76 7.48 -1.29 -13.27
N CYS A 77 7.65 -2.55 -12.86
CA CYS A 77 8.97 -3.16 -12.71
C CYS A 77 9.36 -4.06 -13.88
N HIS A 78 8.48 -4.25 -14.86
CA HIS A 78 8.65 -5.11 -16.04
C HIS A 78 8.97 -6.59 -15.76
N LYS A 79 8.86 -7.03 -14.50
CA LYS A 79 9.00 -8.45 -14.16
C LYS A 79 7.78 -9.23 -14.64
N SER A 80 8.05 -10.30 -15.37
CA SER A 80 7.05 -11.27 -15.82
C SER A 80 7.03 -12.49 -14.90
N PHE A 81 5.83 -12.99 -14.59
CA PHE A 81 5.64 -14.20 -13.81
C PHE A 81 4.32 -14.88 -14.16
N THR A 82 4.22 -16.18 -13.91
CA THR A 82 2.95 -16.92 -13.94
C THR A 82 2.26 -16.76 -12.60
N LYS A 83 1.00 -16.31 -12.60
CA LYS A 83 0.23 -16.14 -11.36
C LYS A 83 -0.05 -17.50 -10.71
N GLN A 84 0.38 -17.67 -9.47
CA GLN A 84 0.17 -18.86 -8.64
C GLN A 84 -0.86 -18.61 -7.52
N HIS A 85 -0.99 -17.37 -7.05
CA HIS A 85 -1.86 -17.00 -5.94
C HIS A 85 -2.74 -15.78 -6.24
N LYS A 86 -3.86 -15.65 -5.49
CA LYS A 86 -4.86 -14.60 -5.74
C LYS A 86 -4.32 -13.18 -5.52
N ASN A 87 -3.33 -12.99 -4.65
CA ASN A 87 -2.82 -11.71 -4.17
C ASN A 87 -1.55 -11.20 -4.88
N GLU A 88 -1.06 -11.91 -5.89
CA GLU A 88 0.16 -11.50 -6.62
C GLU A 88 -0.06 -10.36 -7.59
N ILE A 89 -1.30 -10.15 -8.03
CA ILE A 89 -1.72 -9.05 -8.90
C ILE A 89 -2.78 -8.24 -8.17
N CYS A 90 -2.60 -6.93 -8.15
CA CYS A 90 -3.47 -5.99 -7.46
C CYS A 90 -4.08 -5.02 -8.48
N LEU A 91 -5.36 -4.69 -8.29
CA LEU A 91 -6.00 -3.57 -8.99
C LEU A 91 -5.66 -2.29 -8.22
N ASP A 92 -4.66 -1.56 -8.71
CA ASP A 92 -4.19 -0.30 -8.12
C ASP A 92 -5.17 0.85 -8.39
N HIS A 93 -5.23 1.75 -7.42
CA HIS A 93 -6.06 2.95 -7.50
C HIS A 93 -5.46 4.06 -6.66
N ASP A 94 -5.84 5.28 -7.01
CA ASP A 94 -5.45 6.47 -6.29
C ASP A 94 -6.28 6.65 -5.01
N HIS A 95 -5.65 6.66 -3.84
CA HIS A 95 -6.36 6.81 -2.56
C HIS A 95 -6.88 8.22 -2.27
N LYS A 96 -6.61 9.23 -3.11
CA LYS A 96 -7.20 10.58 -2.98
C LYS A 96 -8.48 10.71 -3.79
N THR A 97 -8.53 10.07 -4.96
CA THR A 97 -9.62 10.22 -5.93
C THR A 97 -10.49 8.97 -6.11
N GLY A 98 -9.98 7.79 -5.76
CA GLY A 98 -10.61 6.49 -6.02
C GLY A 98 -10.51 6.03 -7.48
N LYS A 99 -9.79 6.78 -8.34
CA LYS A 99 -9.61 6.43 -9.76
C LYS A 99 -8.70 5.21 -9.91
N ILE A 100 -9.11 4.28 -10.77
CA ILE A 100 -8.35 3.07 -11.08
C ILE A 100 -7.13 3.46 -11.93
N ARG A 101 -5.94 2.97 -11.57
CA ARG A 101 -4.72 3.12 -12.37
C ARG A 101 -4.48 1.90 -13.26
N GLY A 102 -4.73 0.70 -12.75
CA GLY A 102 -4.63 -0.54 -13.50
C GLY A 102 -4.12 -1.72 -12.68
N TYR A 103 -3.73 -2.80 -13.35
CA TYR A 103 -3.16 -3.98 -12.68
C TYR A 103 -1.65 -3.87 -12.54
N ILE A 104 -1.14 -4.11 -11.34
CA ILE A 104 0.30 -4.17 -11.03
C ILE A 104 0.60 -5.37 -10.13
N CYS A 105 1.87 -5.77 -10.03
CA CYS A 105 2.23 -6.85 -9.10
C CYS A 105 2.14 -6.39 -7.64
N GLY A 106 1.91 -7.34 -6.73
CA GLY A 106 1.74 -7.08 -5.29
C GLY A 106 2.97 -6.40 -4.67
N SER A 107 4.18 -6.70 -5.17
CA SER A 107 5.42 -6.06 -4.71
C SER A 107 5.47 -4.57 -5.05
N CYS A 108 5.15 -4.19 -6.30
CA CYS A 108 5.07 -2.78 -6.70
C CYS A 108 3.96 -2.05 -5.93
N ASN A 109 2.77 -2.65 -5.82
CA ASN A 109 1.65 -2.09 -5.05
C ASN A 109 2.04 -1.80 -3.60
N ALA A 110 2.67 -2.77 -2.91
CA ALA A 110 3.14 -2.58 -1.55
C ALA A 110 4.22 -1.51 -1.44
N SER A 111 5.13 -1.44 -2.42
CA SER A 111 6.24 -0.47 -2.43
C SER A 111 5.76 0.97 -2.62
N ILE A 112 4.81 1.21 -3.53
CA ILE A 112 4.16 2.52 -3.65
C ILE A 112 3.50 2.92 -2.32
N GLY A 113 2.79 1.98 -1.68
CA GLY A 113 2.17 2.22 -0.38
C GLY A 113 3.18 2.55 0.73
N LYS A 114 4.40 2.02 0.67
CA LYS A 114 5.48 2.35 1.62
C LYS A 114 5.94 3.81 1.49
N PHE A 115 5.84 4.39 0.31
CA PHE A 115 6.11 5.81 0.04
C PHE A 115 4.87 6.70 0.16
N ASN A 116 3.80 6.21 0.81
CA ASN A 116 2.53 6.93 0.99
C ASN A 116 1.87 7.42 -0.31
N GLU A 117 2.21 6.83 -1.47
CA GLU A 117 1.81 7.36 -2.79
C GLU A 117 2.18 8.84 -3.00
N ASP A 118 3.21 9.32 -2.32
CA ASP A 118 3.68 10.69 -2.47
C ASP A 118 4.71 10.76 -3.60
N VAL A 119 4.32 11.42 -4.69
CA VAL A 119 5.16 11.63 -5.86
C VAL A 119 6.44 12.37 -5.51
N ASN A 120 6.40 13.33 -4.58
CA ASN A 120 7.59 14.07 -4.15
C ASN A 120 8.59 13.15 -3.43
N VAL A 121 8.09 12.25 -2.57
CA VAL A 121 8.93 11.26 -1.89
C VAL A 121 9.56 10.29 -2.90
N LEU A 122 8.77 9.82 -3.88
CA LEU A 122 9.28 8.96 -4.96
C LEU A 122 10.33 9.66 -5.82
N GLN A 123 10.12 10.94 -6.17
CA GLN A 123 11.11 11.76 -6.88
C GLN A 123 12.40 11.90 -6.07
N ARG A 124 12.32 12.16 -4.77
CA ARG A 124 13.49 12.19 -3.89
C ARG A 124 14.21 10.83 -3.85
N ALA A 125 13.48 9.72 -3.85
CA ALA A 125 14.08 8.39 -3.93
C ALA A 125 14.83 8.17 -5.27
N ILE A 126 14.29 8.67 -6.39
CA ILE A 126 15.00 8.67 -7.69
C ILE A 126 16.29 9.50 -7.60
N LEU A 127 16.22 10.71 -7.06
CA LEU A 127 17.41 11.57 -6.89
C LEU A 127 18.45 10.93 -5.97
N TRP A 128 18.01 10.25 -4.91
CA TRP A 128 18.90 9.49 -4.02
C TRP A 128 19.63 8.38 -4.77
N LEU A 129 18.90 7.57 -5.54
CA LEU A 129 19.50 6.50 -6.36
C LEU A 129 20.46 7.02 -7.42
N LYS A 130 20.21 8.23 -7.95
CA LYS A 130 21.11 8.90 -8.90
C LYS A 130 22.30 9.61 -8.24
N GLY A 131 22.36 9.68 -6.91
CA GLY A 131 23.37 10.44 -6.19
C GLY A 131 23.24 11.97 -6.33
N THR A 132 22.12 12.46 -6.85
CA THR A 132 21.90 13.91 -7.11
C THR A 132 21.04 14.58 -6.05
N LEU A 133 20.58 13.85 -5.03
CA LEU A 133 19.86 14.43 -3.90
C LEU A 133 20.85 15.17 -3.00
N ARG A 134 20.78 16.50 -3.00
CA ARG A 134 21.53 17.33 -2.05
C ARG A 134 20.98 17.11 -0.65
N VAL A 135 21.74 16.39 0.18
CA VAL A 135 21.36 16.06 1.56
C VAL A 135 22.00 16.98 2.60
N PHE A 136 23.08 17.66 2.23
CA PHE A 136 23.75 18.66 3.04
C PHE A 136 23.99 19.90 2.18
N SER A 137 23.63 21.07 2.69
CA SER A 137 24.24 22.31 2.22
C SER A 137 25.72 22.18 2.60
N LEU A 138 26.61 22.08 1.63
CA LEU A 138 28.02 22.36 1.90
C LEU A 138 28.04 23.80 2.41
N GLY A 139 28.38 23.95 3.69
CA GLY A 139 28.70 25.25 4.27
C GLY A 139 29.93 25.85 3.60
#